data_AF-A0A519UVU8-F1
#
_entry.id   AF-A0A519UVU8-F1
#
_cell.length_a   1.000
_cell.length_b   1.000
_cell.length_c   1.000
_cell.angle_alpha   90.00
_cell.angle_beta   90.00
_cell.angle_gamma   90.00
#
_symmetry.space_group_name_H-M   'P 1'
#
loop_
_entity.id
_entity.type
_entity.pdbx_description
1 polymer ?
#
loop_
_entity_poly.entity_id
_entity_poly.type
_entity_poly.pdbx_seq_one_letter_code
_entity_poly.pdbx_strand_id
1 'polypeptide(L)'
;HLLNIAGEEKSLIDIFAIAGYKNPPAGAGECAGPKLLQHAFQHQLKPLALTEFWWGLSPKSATWKHKQFYPCCKEKCEPILAHMLKV
;
A
#
# COMPACT_ATOMS: atom_id res chain seq x y z
N HIS A 1 -2.68 5.09 12.46
CA HIS A 1 -1.68 4.03 12.67
C HIS A 1 -2.02 2.85 11.79
N LEU A 2 -1.03 2.05 11.38
CA LEU A 2 -1.19 0.93 10.46
C LEU A 2 -0.74 -0.36 11.14
N LEU A 3 -1.63 -1.36 11.12
CA LEU A 3 -1.40 -2.71 11.64
C LEU A 3 -0.63 -3.54 10.63
N ASN A 4 0.11 -4.52 11.14
CA ASN A 4 0.67 -5.59 10.32
C ASN A 4 0.02 -6.94 10.61
N ILE A 5 0.45 -7.95 9.86
CA ILE A 5 -0.02 -9.33 10.00
C ILE A 5 0.23 -9.94 11.39
N ALA A 6 1.17 -9.41 12.17
CA ALA A 6 1.44 -9.81 13.54
C ALA A 6 0.65 -9.00 14.59
N GLY A 7 -0.21 -8.08 14.15
CA GLY A 7 -0.99 -7.20 15.02
C GLY A 7 -0.22 -6.02 15.61
N GLU A 8 1.00 -5.74 15.12
CA GLU A 8 1.78 -4.60 15.62
C GLU A 8 1.45 -3.33 14.82
N GLU A 9 1.35 -2.21 15.53
CA GLU A 9 1.04 -0.91 14.95
C GLU A 9 2.28 -0.04 14.77
N LYS A 10 2.33 0.70 13.66
CA LYS A 10 3.25 1.84 13.47
C LYS A 10 2.53 3.07 12.96
N SER A 11 3.04 4.25 13.30
CA SER A 11 2.56 5.47 12.66
C SER A 11 3.09 5.56 11.22
N LEU A 12 2.44 6.37 10.38
CA LEU A 12 2.95 6.68 9.05
C LEU A 12 4.35 7.33 9.14
N ILE A 13 4.57 8.19 10.14
CA ILE A 13 5.85 8.87 10.32
C ILE A 13 6.97 7.86 10.58
N ASP A 14 6.75 6.86 11.45
CA ASP A 14 7.75 5.84 11.78
C ASP A 14 8.11 4.97 10.57
N ILE A 15 7.09 4.58 9.79
CA ILE A 15 7.28 3.75 8.58
C ILE A 15 8.17 4.50 7.57
N PHE A 16 7.87 5.77 7.33
CA PHE A 16 8.60 6.56 6.34
C PHE A 16 9.97 7.03 6.82
N ALA A 17 10.17 7.22 8.13
CA ALA A 17 11.48 7.48 8.71
C ALA A 17 12.46 6.33 8.45
N ILE A 18 12.01 5.07 8.56
CA ILE A 18 12.82 3.88 8.24
C ILE A 18 13.16 3.84 6.74
N ALA A 19 12.22 4.24 5.88
CA ALA A 19 12.42 4.30 4.43
C ALA A 19 13.29 5.48 3.97
N GLY A 20 13.88 6.26 4.89
CA GLY A 20 14.77 7.38 4.56
C GLY A 20 14.06 8.67 4.17
N TYR A 21 12.74 8.76 4.37
CA TYR A 21 11.98 9.99 4.11
C TYR A 21 11.95 10.88 5.35
N LYS A 22 12.13 12.20 5.15
CA LYS A 22 11.96 13.18 6.23
C LYS A 22 10.50 13.27 6.69
N ASN A 23 9.56 13.16 5.76
CA ASN A 23 8.12 13.18 6.00
C ASN A 23 7.43 12.22 5.03
N PRO A 24 6.29 11.61 5.41
CA PRO A 24 5.47 10.83 4.48
C PRO A 24 5.08 11.66 3.25
N PRO A 25 5.18 11.11 2.03
CA PRO A 25 4.67 11.75 0.83
C PRO A 25 3.18 12.08 0.94
N ALA A 26 2.75 13.13 0.26
CA ALA A 26 1.33 13.51 0.23
C ALA A 26 0.45 12.34 -0.27
N GLY A 27 -0.60 12.02 0.49
CA GLY A 27 -1.51 10.91 0.21
C GLY A 27 -0.96 9.52 0.55
N ALA A 28 0.14 9.40 1.29
CA ALA A 28 0.59 8.12 1.82
C ALA A 28 -0.47 7.51 2.76
N GLY A 29 -0.81 6.24 2.54
CA GLY A 29 -1.87 5.54 3.28
C GLY A 29 -3.28 5.66 2.68
N GLU A 30 -3.47 6.48 1.64
CA GLU A 30 -4.80 6.69 1.04
C GLU A 30 -5.18 5.64 -0.02
N CYS A 31 -4.20 4.86 -0.50
CA CYS A 31 -4.40 3.80 -1.49
C CYS A 31 -5.34 2.70 -0.97
N ALA A 32 -6.09 2.07 -1.89
CA ALA A 32 -7.05 1.02 -1.55
C ALA A 32 -6.37 -0.20 -0.90
N GLY A 33 -5.19 -0.60 -1.37
CA GLY A 33 -4.46 -1.75 -0.83
C GLY A 33 -4.20 -1.66 0.68
N PRO A 34 -3.49 -0.63 1.18
CA PRO A 34 -3.29 -0.42 2.61
C PRO A 34 -4.60 -0.36 3.41
N LYS A 35 -5.65 0.28 2.89
CA LYS A 35 -6.96 0.36 3.56
C LYS A 35 -7.64 -1.01 3.69
N LEU A 36 -7.61 -1.82 2.62
CA LEU A 36 -8.16 -3.17 2.63
C LEU A 36 -7.40 -4.09 3.60
N LEU A 37 -6.07 -4.01 3.61
CA LEU A 37 -5.24 -4.76 4.55
C LEU A 37 -5.48 -4.31 6.00
N GLN A 38 -5.60 -3.00 6.23
CA GLN A 38 -5.87 -2.45 7.55
C GLN A 38 -7.21 -2.99 8.08
N HIS A 39 -8.25 -2.95 7.25
CA HIS A 39 -9.54 -3.53 7.59
C HIS A 39 -9.43 -5.03 7.88
N ALA A 40 -8.72 -5.79 7.03
CA ALA A 40 -8.53 -7.22 7.25
C ALA A 40 -7.88 -7.49 8.63
N PHE A 41 -6.81 -6.78 8.97
CA PHE A 41 -6.10 -6.97 10.23
C PHE A 41 -6.92 -6.54 11.45
N GLN A 42 -7.65 -5.42 11.37
CA GLN A 42 -8.54 -4.97 12.45
C GLN A 42 -9.66 -5.98 12.76
N HIS A 43 -10.13 -6.70 11.74
CA HIS A 43 -11.19 -7.69 11.85
C HIS A 43 -10.67 -9.14 11.94
N GLN A 44 -9.36 -9.33 12.14
CA GLN A 44 -8.73 -10.66 12.25
C GLN A 44 -8.99 -11.55 11.02
N LEU A 45 -9.18 -10.93 9.86
CA LEU A 45 -9.33 -11.61 8.59
C LEU A 45 -7.95 -11.92 8.01
N LYS A 46 -7.83 -13.07 7.36
CA LYS A 46 -6.61 -13.46 6.66
C LYS A 46 -6.66 -12.96 5.21
N PRO A 47 -5.84 -11.96 4.82
CA PRO A 47 -5.73 -11.58 3.41
C PRO A 47 -5.13 -12.76 2.62
N LEU A 48 -5.77 -13.12 1.50
CA LEU A 48 -5.35 -14.24 0.65
C LEU A 48 -4.50 -13.77 -0.53
N ALA A 49 -4.98 -12.74 -1.22
CA ALA A 49 -4.29 -12.14 -2.36
C ALA A 49 -4.79 -10.71 -2.55
N LEU A 50 -3.93 -9.86 -3.10
CA LEU A 50 -4.26 -8.50 -3.54
C LEU A 50 -3.52 -8.22 -4.84
N THR A 51 -4.19 -7.56 -5.77
CA THR A 51 -3.58 -7.11 -7.01
C THR A 51 -4.17 -5.77 -7.43
N GLU A 52 -3.36 -4.95 -8.11
CA GLU A 52 -3.78 -3.67 -8.67
C GLU A 52 -3.70 -3.76 -10.19
N PHE A 53 -4.74 -3.28 -10.87
CA PHE A 53 -4.80 -3.27 -12.33
C PHE A 53 -5.46 -2.00 -12.85
N TRP A 54 -5.20 -1.68 -14.11
CA TRP A 54 -5.80 -0.52 -14.76
C TRP A 54 -7.07 -0.90 -15.52
N TRP A 55 -8.16 -0.20 -15.24
CA TRP A 55 -9.44 -0.38 -15.93
C TRP A 55 -9.88 0.88 -16.66
N GLY A 56 -9.60 0.93 -17.96
CA GLY A 56 -10.16 1.92 -18.87
C GLY A 56 -9.17 2.33 -19.94
N LEU A 57 -9.47 3.43 -20.63
CA LEU A 57 -8.57 4.02 -21.61
C LEU A 57 -7.26 4.44 -20.95
N SER A 58 -6.14 4.15 -21.60
CA SER A 58 -4.82 4.60 -21.18
C SER A 58 -4.75 6.13 -21.19
N PRO A 59 -4.13 6.76 -20.17
CA PRO A 59 -3.77 8.18 -20.26
C PRO A 59 -2.85 8.42 -21.45
N LYS A 60 -2.70 9.68 -21.88
CA LYS A 60 -1.86 10.06 -23.04
C LYS A 60 -0.42 9.53 -22.96
N SER A 61 0.09 9.26 -21.76
CA SER A 61 1.43 8.70 -21.52
C SER A 61 1.58 7.21 -21.86
N ALA A 62 0.48 6.50 -22.20
CA ALA A 62 0.42 5.06 -22.52
C ALA A 62 0.99 4.11 -21.45
N THR A 63 1.37 4.62 -20.28
CA THR A 63 1.99 3.85 -19.18
C THR A 63 1.04 2.79 -18.62
N TRP A 64 -0.24 3.16 -18.51
CA TRP A 64 -1.28 2.31 -17.95
C TRP A 64 -2.12 1.68 -19.06
N LYS A 65 -2.17 0.35 -19.12
CA LYS A 65 -2.84 -0.42 -20.17
C LYS A 65 -4.06 -1.11 -19.60
N HIS A 66 -5.16 -1.09 -20.35
CA HIS A 66 -6.41 -1.74 -19.95
C HIS A 66 -6.16 -3.23 -19.61
N LYS A 67 -6.68 -3.68 -18.46
CA LYS A 67 -6.54 -5.06 -17.91
C LYS A 67 -5.11 -5.48 -17.57
N GLN A 68 -4.15 -4.57 -17.58
CA GLN A 68 -2.78 -4.85 -17.18
C GLN A 68 -2.64 -4.73 -15.66
N PHE A 69 -1.93 -5.69 -15.07
CA PHE A 69 -1.55 -5.70 -13.66
C PHE A 69 -0.26 -4.91 -13.44
N TYR A 70 -0.21 -4.22 -12.30
CA TYR A 70 0.93 -3.40 -11.91
C TYR A 70 1.29 -3.65 -10.45
N PRO A 71 2.59 -3.53 -10.10
CA PRO A 71 2.99 -3.54 -8.71
C PRO A 71 2.46 -2.29 -8.01
N CYS A 72 2.40 -2.36 -6.67
CA CYS A 72 2.08 -1.22 -5.84
C CYS A 72 3.05 -0.06 -6.07
N CYS A 73 2.61 1.14 -5.75
CA CYS A 73 3.42 2.34 -5.90
C CYS A 73 4.69 2.30 -5.00
N LYS A 74 5.88 2.41 -5.60
CA LYS A 74 7.16 2.33 -4.87
C LYS A 74 7.32 3.42 -3.80
N GLU A 75 6.95 4.65 -4.13
CA GLU A 75 7.24 5.78 -3.23
C GLU A 75 6.34 5.84 -2.01
N LYS A 76 5.10 5.33 -2.08
CA LYS A 76 4.11 5.50 -0.99
C LYS A 76 3.62 4.17 -0.43
N CYS A 77 3.35 3.21 -1.31
CA CYS A 77 2.69 1.95 -0.94
C CYS A 77 3.73 0.95 -0.44
N GLU A 78 4.91 0.87 -1.07
CA GLU A 78 5.94 -0.11 -0.75
C GLU A 78 6.43 -0.02 0.72
N PRO A 79 6.77 1.17 1.29
CA PRO A 79 7.16 1.24 2.70
C PRO A 79 6.05 0.80 3.66
N ILE A 80 4.80 1.14 3.32
CA ILE A 80 3.63 0.76 4.10
C ILE A 80 3.43 -0.76 4.05
N LEU A 81 3.47 -1.35 2.85
CA LEU A 81 3.26 -2.78 2.64
C LEU A 81 4.38 -3.61 3.26
N ALA A 82 5.63 -3.13 3.24
CA ALA A 82 6.74 -3.76 3.95
C ALA A 82 6.44 -3.92 5.45
N HIS A 83 5.91 -2.88 6.10
CA HIS A 83 5.43 -2.98 7.49
C HIS A 83 4.24 -3.94 7.61
N MET A 84 3.19 -3.73 6.81
CA MET A 84 1.92 -4.43 6.94
C MET A 84 2.04 -5.94 6.70
N LEU A 85 2.86 -6.35 5.73
CA LEU A 85 3.03 -7.75 5.33
C LEU A 85 4.29 -8.40 5.93
N LYS A 86 5.15 -7.63 6.62
CA LYS A 86 6.43 -8.11 7.19
C LYS A 86 7.34 -8.73 6.11
N VAL A 87 7.44 -8.07 4.97
CA VAL A 87 8.28 -8.45 3.82
C VAL A 87 9.44 -7.50 3.60
#